data_AF-A0A5W5W5F5-F1
#
_entry.id   AF-A0A5W5W5F5-F1
#
_cell.length_a   1.000
_cell.length_b   1.000
_cell.length_c   1.000
_cell.angle_alpha   90.00
_cell.angle_beta   90.00
_cell.angle_gamma   90.00
#
_symmetry.space_group_name_H-M   'P 1'
#
loop_
_entity.id
_entity.type
_entity.pdbx_description
1 polymer ?
#
loop_
_entity_poly.entity_id
_entity_poly.type
_entity_poly.pdbx_seq_one_letter_code
_entity_poly.pdbx_strand_id
1 'polypeptide(L)'
;MDVVMEIMRVEMAIRLVEERARLGYSQVSFANQLDISREGLRLYETGQRSIGAEFLAKAAMLGVDVQYVLTGVESQNRKDVSKTLQDKALNNAPQPVITVSPQGTANVVQFAQDGSTVNIVSTQKHIVNTKAEVKPGEEHITEAQAVKLTALVAQVVELEERVKKKPASRQSVWGKLNSHCGVTRYRLIPVEKFEKAEKFLRQWIGRLNSQPMAAISDNHSWRINRYSYIKINTKGELDEWRQNYLWKNFKVTSLSELSDADLDKVYRAVASKRRRK
;
A
#
# COMPACT_ATOMS: atom_id res chain seq x y z
N MET A 1 -22.13 -20.10 -0.45
CA MET A 1 -20.93 -20.45 -1.25
C MET A 1 -20.11 -19.20 -1.57
N ASP A 2 -20.72 -18.12 -2.08
CA ASP A 2 -19.99 -16.89 -2.45
C ASP A 2 -19.27 -16.18 -1.30
N VAL A 3 -19.88 -16.06 -0.11
CA VAL A 3 -19.26 -15.40 1.05
C VAL A 3 -18.07 -16.21 1.60
N VAL A 4 -18.16 -17.53 1.60
CA VAL A 4 -17.05 -18.42 2.02
C VAL A 4 -15.89 -18.31 1.02
N MET A 5 -16.21 -18.26 -0.28
CA MET A 5 -15.24 -18.02 -1.35
C MET A 5 -14.61 -16.63 -1.28
N GLU A 6 -15.31 -15.62 -0.76
CA GLU A 6 -14.78 -14.26 -0.58
C GLU A 6 -13.87 -14.17 0.66
N ILE A 7 -14.28 -14.77 1.77
CA ILE A 7 -13.43 -14.89 2.98
C ILE A 7 -12.15 -15.67 2.65
N MET A 8 -12.27 -16.81 1.97
CA MET A 8 -11.13 -17.63 1.55
C MET A 8 -10.19 -16.86 0.61
N ARG A 9 -10.74 -16.03 -0.30
CA ARG A 9 -9.93 -15.16 -1.17
C ARG A 9 -9.15 -14.10 -0.39
N VAL A 10 -9.78 -13.46 0.59
CA VAL A 10 -9.10 -12.46 1.43
C VAL A 10 -8.01 -13.11 2.30
N GLU A 11 -8.25 -14.30 2.84
CA GLU A 11 -7.22 -15.04 3.59
C GLU A 11 -6.03 -15.43 2.71
N MET A 12 -6.29 -15.96 1.50
CA MET A 12 -5.23 -16.27 0.54
C MET A 12 -4.42 -15.02 0.15
N ALA A 13 -5.10 -13.88 0.01
CA ALA A 13 -4.48 -12.60 -0.31
C ALA A 13 -3.51 -12.14 0.80
N ILE A 14 -3.92 -12.27 2.07
CA ILE A 14 -3.07 -11.95 3.23
C ILE A 14 -1.84 -12.88 3.25
N ARG A 15 -2.03 -14.19 3.09
CA ARG A 15 -0.93 -15.17 3.11
C ARG A 15 0.05 -14.96 1.94
N LEU A 16 -0.43 -14.52 0.78
CA LEU A 16 0.43 -14.13 -0.34
C LEU A 16 1.30 -12.91 0.00
N VAL A 17 0.75 -11.91 0.69
CA VAL A 17 1.51 -10.74 1.17
C VAL A 17 2.58 -11.16 2.18
N GLU A 18 2.23 -12.06 3.10
CA GLU A 18 3.17 -12.60 4.09
C GLU A 18 4.33 -13.33 3.42
N GLU A 19 4.06 -14.20 2.46
CA GLU A 19 5.11 -14.93 1.74
C GLU A 19 5.99 -14.02 0.89
N ARG A 20 5.40 -13.02 0.21
CA ARG A 20 6.19 -12.02 -0.51
C ARG A 20 7.12 -11.25 0.45
N ALA A 21 6.61 -10.83 1.60
CA ALA A 21 7.40 -10.11 2.60
C ALA A 21 8.49 -11.00 3.21
N ARG A 22 8.19 -12.29 3.47
CA ARG A 22 9.15 -13.29 3.97
C ARG A 22 10.35 -13.45 3.04
N LEU A 23 10.12 -13.40 1.73
CA LEU A 23 11.16 -13.51 0.70
C LEU A 23 11.89 -12.19 0.42
N GLY A 24 11.50 -11.10 1.08
CA GLY A 24 12.15 -9.78 0.94
C GLY A 24 11.79 -9.01 -0.33
N TYR A 25 10.76 -9.44 -1.08
CA TYR A 25 10.37 -8.76 -2.31
C TYR A 25 9.48 -7.54 -2.04
N SER A 26 9.80 -6.41 -2.69
CA SER A 26 8.86 -5.30 -2.80
C SER A 26 7.72 -5.65 -3.76
N GLN A 27 6.54 -5.03 -3.59
CA GLN A 27 5.39 -5.28 -4.47
C GLN A 27 5.72 -5.03 -5.97
N VAL A 28 6.55 -4.03 -6.26
CA VAL A 28 6.98 -3.73 -7.63
C VAL A 28 7.93 -4.80 -8.17
N SER A 29 8.94 -5.19 -7.37
CA SER A 29 9.93 -6.18 -7.78
C SER A 29 9.29 -7.56 -8.00
N PHE A 30 8.36 -7.95 -7.13
CA PHE A 30 7.63 -9.20 -7.24
C PHE A 30 6.73 -9.25 -8.47
N ALA A 31 5.99 -8.17 -8.73
CA ALA A 31 5.12 -8.07 -9.92
C ALA A 31 5.94 -8.19 -11.22
N ASN A 32 7.10 -7.51 -11.29
CA ASN A 32 7.97 -7.56 -12.46
C ASN A 32 8.53 -8.97 -12.71
N GLN A 33 8.94 -9.70 -11.65
CA GLN A 33 9.46 -11.06 -11.80
C GLN A 33 8.39 -12.07 -12.23
N LEU A 34 7.12 -11.79 -11.92
CA LEU A 34 5.98 -12.62 -12.31
C LEU A 34 5.33 -12.21 -13.63
N ASP A 35 5.89 -11.19 -14.30
CA ASP A 35 5.37 -10.62 -15.54
C ASP A 35 3.90 -10.16 -15.42
N ILE A 36 3.58 -9.48 -14.32
CA ILE A 36 2.26 -8.86 -14.10
C ILE A 36 2.41 -7.40 -13.70
N SER A 37 1.36 -6.61 -13.90
CA SER A 37 1.37 -5.22 -13.44
C SER A 37 1.32 -5.16 -11.91
N ARG A 38 1.94 -4.12 -11.33
CA ARG A 38 1.87 -3.84 -9.89
C ARG A 38 0.42 -3.75 -9.39
N GLU A 39 -0.46 -3.14 -10.18
CA GLU A 39 -1.89 -3.06 -9.85
C GLU A 39 -2.55 -4.45 -9.90
N GLY A 40 -2.18 -5.30 -10.87
CA GLY A 40 -2.64 -6.69 -10.91
C GLY A 40 -2.26 -7.47 -9.66
N LEU A 41 -1.00 -7.33 -9.19
CA LEU A 41 -0.56 -7.92 -7.94
C LEU A 41 -1.34 -7.34 -6.74
N ARG A 42 -1.56 -6.02 -6.70
CA ARG A 42 -2.35 -5.38 -5.63
C ARG A 42 -3.76 -5.94 -5.54
N LEU A 43 -4.41 -6.21 -6.68
CA LEU A 43 -5.76 -6.80 -6.72
C LEU A 43 -5.78 -8.23 -6.16
N TYR A 44 -4.72 -9.01 -6.38
CA TYR A 44 -4.55 -10.32 -5.75
C TYR A 44 -4.32 -10.20 -4.24
N GLU A 45 -3.40 -9.33 -3.82
CA GLU A 45 -3.05 -9.09 -2.41
C GLU A 45 -4.16 -8.43 -1.59
N THR A 46 -5.21 -7.91 -2.24
CA THR A 46 -6.40 -7.35 -1.56
C THR A 46 -7.62 -8.26 -1.66
N GLY A 47 -7.51 -9.42 -2.30
CA GLY A 47 -8.63 -10.35 -2.53
C GLY A 47 -9.68 -9.83 -3.52
N GLN A 48 -9.45 -8.67 -4.15
CA GLN A 48 -10.35 -8.05 -5.14
C GLN A 48 -10.40 -8.83 -6.46
N ARG A 49 -9.38 -9.66 -6.74
CA ARG A 49 -9.32 -10.56 -7.89
C ARG A 49 -8.88 -11.95 -7.45
N SER A 50 -9.44 -12.99 -8.08
CA SER A 50 -9.02 -14.37 -7.87
C SER A 50 -7.60 -14.60 -8.36
N ILE A 51 -6.81 -15.32 -7.56
CA ILE A 51 -5.46 -15.73 -7.90
C ILE A 51 -5.56 -16.93 -8.85
N GLY A 52 -4.91 -16.84 -10.02
CA GLY A 52 -4.87 -17.93 -11.00
C GLY A 52 -3.81 -18.99 -10.68
N ALA A 53 -4.02 -20.22 -11.16
CA ALA A 53 -3.05 -21.30 -11.00
C ALA A 53 -1.70 -21.00 -11.67
N GLU A 54 -1.70 -20.34 -12.83
CA GLU A 54 -0.47 -19.92 -13.52
C GLU A 54 0.36 -18.93 -12.69
N PHE A 55 -0.30 -18.00 -12.00
CA PHE A 55 0.37 -17.07 -11.09
C PHE A 55 1.03 -17.83 -9.93
N LEU A 56 0.31 -18.78 -9.32
CA LEU A 56 0.84 -19.58 -8.21
C LEU A 56 2.03 -20.45 -8.65
N ALA A 57 1.98 -21.02 -9.86
CA ALA A 57 3.09 -21.78 -10.42
C ALA A 57 4.34 -20.92 -10.59
N LYS A 58 4.21 -19.72 -11.18
CA LYS A 58 5.32 -18.77 -11.29
C LYS A 58 5.82 -18.29 -9.93
N ALA A 59 4.92 -18.03 -8.98
CA ALA A 59 5.28 -17.62 -7.62
C ALA A 59 6.05 -18.73 -6.86
N ALA A 60 5.68 -20.00 -7.06
CA ALA A 60 6.42 -21.13 -6.50
C ALA A 60 7.87 -21.17 -6.96
N MET A 61 8.15 -20.85 -8.24
CA MET A 61 9.51 -20.75 -8.77
C MET A 61 10.34 -19.64 -8.11
N LEU A 62 9.68 -18.61 -7.57
CA LEU A 62 10.32 -17.54 -6.79
C LEU A 62 10.44 -17.88 -5.29
N GLY A 63 10.07 -19.11 -4.89
CA GLY A 63 10.18 -19.60 -3.51
C GLY A 63 8.98 -19.30 -2.61
N VAL A 64 7.84 -18.88 -3.19
CA VAL A 64 6.58 -18.74 -2.44
C VAL A 64 6.02 -20.11 -2.08
N ASP A 65 5.64 -20.28 -0.82
CA ASP A 65 4.94 -21.46 -0.36
C ASP A 65 3.46 -21.43 -0.79
N VAL A 66 3.16 -22.03 -1.94
CA VAL A 66 1.80 -22.10 -2.49
C VAL A 66 0.85 -22.88 -1.57
N GLN A 67 1.35 -23.90 -0.86
CA GLN A 67 0.54 -24.66 0.09
C GLN A 67 0.11 -23.75 1.25
N TYR A 68 1.03 -22.96 1.78
CA TYR A 68 0.72 -21.96 2.80
C TYR A 68 -0.29 -20.93 2.29
N VAL A 69 -0.10 -20.38 1.09
CA VAL A 69 -1.03 -19.42 0.50
C VAL A 69 -2.45 -19.98 0.40
N LEU A 70 -2.60 -21.24 -0.04
CA LEU A 70 -3.91 -21.86 -0.25
C LEU A 70 -4.56 -22.36 1.06
N THR A 71 -3.78 -22.94 1.95
CA THR A 71 -4.30 -23.75 3.07
C THR A 71 -4.01 -23.15 4.45
N GLY A 72 -3.09 -22.19 4.54
CA GLY A 72 -2.56 -21.68 5.81
C GLY A 72 -1.60 -22.65 6.52
N VAL A 73 -1.32 -23.81 5.92
CA VAL A 73 -0.38 -24.80 6.45
C VAL A 73 0.94 -24.67 5.73
N GLU A 74 2.02 -24.50 6.49
CA GLU A 74 3.37 -24.43 5.96
C GLU A 74 3.79 -25.77 5.31
N SER A 75 4.33 -25.70 4.10
CA SER A 75 4.89 -26.86 3.42
C SER A 75 6.17 -27.34 4.10
N GLN A 76 6.49 -28.62 3.93
CA GLN A 76 7.77 -29.17 4.38
C GLN A 76 8.95 -28.48 3.67
N ASN A 77 8.77 -28.08 2.41
CA ASN A 77 9.76 -27.32 1.62
C ASN A 77 10.14 -25.99 2.28
N ARG A 78 9.22 -25.33 3.00
CA ARG A 78 9.49 -24.09 3.75
C ARG A 78 10.47 -24.31 4.90
N LYS A 79 10.39 -25.47 5.56
CA LYS A 79 11.29 -25.84 6.66
C LYS A 79 12.69 -26.17 6.16
N ASP A 80 12.79 -26.74 4.97
CA ASP A 80 14.08 -27.09 4.37
C ASP A 80 14.84 -25.84 3.91
N VAL A 81 14.15 -24.81 3.39
CA VAL A 81 14.75 -23.51 2.99
C VAL A 81 15.22 -22.69 4.19
N SER A 82 14.47 -22.67 5.30
CA SER A 82 14.94 -22.01 6.54
C SER A 82 16.14 -22.75 7.12
N LYS A 83 16.15 -24.08 7.09
CA LYS A 83 17.32 -24.90 7.44
C LYS A 83 18.52 -24.62 6.53
N THR A 84 18.35 -24.54 5.21
CA THR A 84 19.47 -24.25 4.29
C THR A 84 20.02 -22.84 4.46
N LEU A 85 19.19 -21.86 4.81
CA LEU A 85 19.64 -20.50 5.12
C LEU A 85 20.36 -20.42 6.47
N GLN A 86 19.90 -21.18 7.47
CA GLN A 86 20.57 -21.33 8.77
C GLN A 86 21.90 -22.07 8.63
N ASP A 87 21.94 -23.15 7.85
CA ASP A 87 23.13 -23.96 7.57
C ASP A 87 24.14 -23.22 6.68
N LYS A 88 23.69 -22.35 5.77
CA LYS A 88 24.58 -21.42 5.03
C LYS A 88 25.14 -20.30 5.91
N ALA A 89 24.41 -19.88 6.95
CA ALA A 89 24.90 -18.92 7.94
C ALA A 89 25.89 -19.55 8.94
N LEU A 90 25.74 -20.85 9.25
CA LEU A 90 26.61 -21.60 10.16
C LEU A 90 27.84 -22.23 9.47
N ASN A 91 27.75 -22.62 8.19
CA ASN A 91 28.86 -23.25 7.45
C ASN A 91 29.68 -22.27 6.58
N ASN A 92 29.34 -20.98 6.58
CA ASN A 92 30.26 -19.96 6.09
C ASN A 92 31.19 -19.52 7.23
N ALA A 93 32.21 -20.35 7.49
CA ALA A 93 33.49 -19.79 7.87
C ALA A 93 33.84 -18.69 6.84
N PRO A 94 34.35 -17.52 7.27
CA PRO A 94 34.62 -16.43 6.35
C PRO A 94 35.58 -16.92 5.28
N GLN A 95 35.07 -17.12 4.07
CA GLN A 95 35.92 -17.30 2.90
C GLN A 95 36.81 -16.06 2.82
N PRO A 96 38.14 -16.20 2.63
CA PRO A 96 39.02 -15.04 2.55
C PRO A 96 38.60 -14.20 1.35
N VAL A 97 37.98 -13.06 1.63
CA VAL A 97 37.70 -12.04 0.63
C VAL A 97 39.04 -11.41 0.26
N ILE A 98 39.61 -11.83 -0.87
CA ILE A 98 40.81 -11.19 -1.41
C ILE A 98 40.39 -9.82 -1.94
N THR A 99 40.67 -8.77 -1.17
CA THR A 99 40.43 -7.39 -1.59
C THR A 99 41.67 -6.92 -2.35
N VAL A 100 41.57 -6.79 -3.67
CA VAL A 100 42.66 -6.24 -4.49
C VAL A 100 42.54 -4.71 -4.50
N SER A 101 43.53 -4.04 -3.92
CA SER A 101 43.63 -2.58 -3.90
C SER A 101 43.79 -2.01 -5.33
N PRO A 102 43.35 -0.77 -5.61
CA PRO A 102 43.31 -0.22 -6.98
C PRO A 102 44.67 -0.08 -7.68
N GLN A 103 45.79 -0.24 -6.97
CA GLN A 103 47.15 -0.12 -7.50
C GLN A 103 47.94 -1.45 -7.53
N GLY A 104 47.32 -2.59 -7.17
CA GLY A 104 48.00 -3.89 -7.18
C GLY A 104 47.75 -4.68 -8.45
N THR A 105 48.81 -5.18 -9.11
CA THR A 105 48.69 -6.22 -10.14
C THR A 105 48.66 -7.59 -9.47
N ALA A 106 47.55 -8.32 -9.62
CA ALA A 106 47.43 -9.71 -9.20
C ALA A 106 47.18 -10.59 -10.43
N ASN A 107 48.05 -11.57 -10.67
CA ASN A 107 47.83 -12.60 -11.68
C ASN A 107 46.96 -13.71 -11.09
N VAL A 108 45.74 -13.86 -11.59
CA VAL A 108 44.83 -14.96 -11.23
C VAL A 108 44.85 -15.97 -12.37
N VAL A 109 45.45 -17.13 -12.15
CA VAL A 109 45.42 -18.26 -13.10
C VAL A 109 44.27 -19.17 -12.71
N GLN A 110 43.18 -19.13 -13.48
CA GLN A 110 42.04 -20.03 -13.31
C GLN A 110 41.91 -20.91 -14.55
N PHE A 111 41.94 -22.23 -14.38
CA PHE A 111 41.75 -23.17 -15.49
C PHE A 111 40.28 -23.19 -15.90
N ALA A 112 39.97 -22.60 -17.06
CA ALA A 112 38.65 -22.66 -17.66
C ALA A 112 38.46 -24.01 -18.38
N GLN A 113 37.33 -24.69 -18.13
CA GLN A 113 36.91 -25.83 -18.97
C GLN A 113 36.30 -25.30 -20.27
N ASP A 114 36.38 -26.10 -21.35
CA ASP A 114 35.84 -25.75 -22.67
C ASP A 114 34.36 -25.34 -22.58
N GLY A 115 34.06 -24.11 -23.03
CA GLY A 115 32.72 -23.51 -23.02
C GLY A 115 32.46 -22.50 -21.90
N SER A 116 33.43 -22.24 -21.01
CA SER A 116 33.28 -21.26 -19.92
C SER A 116 33.40 -19.81 -20.45
N THR A 117 32.39 -18.96 -20.23
CA THR A 117 32.46 -17.52 -20.54
C THR A 117 32.81 -16.71 -19.28
N VAL A 118 33.94 -15.99 -19.31
CA VAL A 118 34.40 -15.15 -18.19
C VAL A 118 33.90 -13.73 -18.38
N ASN A 119 32.85 -13.34 -17.67
CA ASN A 119 32.32 -11.97 -17.69
C ASN A 119 32.92 -11.14 -16.55
N ILE A 120 33.94 -10.34 -16.85
CA ILE A 120 34.51 -9.36 -15.90
C ILE A 120 33.74 -8.05 -16.04
N VAL A 121 32.66 -7.88 -15.27
CA VAL A 121 31.88 -6.63 -15.25
C VAL A 121 32.40 -5.73 -14.13
N SER A 122 33.40 -4.90 -14.44
CA SER A 122 33.87 -3.84 -13.54
C SER A 122 33.22 -2.50 -13.92
N THR A 123 32.01 -2.26 -13.40
CA THR A 123 31.38 -0.93 -13.49
C THR A 123 31.21 -0.34 -12.10
N GLN A 124 32.18 0.48 -11.68
CA GLN A 124 32.03 1.33 -10.49
C GLN A 124 31.04 2.45 -10.81
N LYS A 125 29.81 2.32 -10.31
CA LYS A 125 28.79 3.37 -10.43
C LYS A 125 29.21 4.59 -9.59
N HIS A 126 29.88 5.55 -10.21
CA HIS A 126 30.26 6.80 -9.55
C HIS A 126 29.03 7.72 -9.43
N ILE A 127 28.43 7.82 -8.24
CA ILE A 127 27.33 8.74 -7.95
C ILE A 127 27.90 9.94 -7.19
N VAL A 128 28.12 11.05 -7.90
CA VAL A 128 28.45 12.33 -7.25
C VAL A 128 27.19 13.00 -6.73
N ASN A 129 27.01 12.99 -5.42
CA ASN A 129 25.96 13.76 -4.76
C ASN A 129 26.49 15.18 -4.49
N THR A 130 26.20 16.13 -5.38
CA THR A 130 26.44 17.55 -5.13
C THR A 130 25.44 18.05 -4.09
N LYS A 131 25.87 18.15 -2.84
CA LYS A 131 25.07 18.79 -1.78
C LYS A 131 25.23 20.30 -1.92
N ALA A 132 24.16 20.99 -2.31
CA ALA A 132 24.11 22.45 -2.23
C ALA A 132 24.17 22.86 -0.75
N GLU A 133 25.13 23.72 -0.39
CA GLU A 133 25.22 24.30 0.93
C GLU A 133 24.12 25.35 1.12
N VAL A 134 23.42 25.30 2.25
CA VAL A 134 22.39 26.28 2.59
C VAL A 134 23.05 27.39 3.38
N LYS A 135 23.06 28.60 2.85
CA LYS A 135 23.39 29.86 3.56
C LYS A 135 22.11 30.60 3.95
N PRO A 136 21.58 30.43 5.17
CA PRO A 136 20.35 31.09 5.62
C PRO A 136 20.60 32.59 5.82
N GLY A 137 19.71 33.44 5.31
CA GLY A 137 19.71 34.88 5.53
C GLY A 137 20.46 35.72 4.49
N GLU A 138 21.51 35.19 3.86
CA GLU A 138 22.23 35.89 2.78
C GLU A 138 21.65 35.56 1.40
N GLU A 139 21.60 34.27 1.04
CA GLU A 139 21.09 33.82 -0.26
C GLU A 139 19.75 33.10 -0.13
N HIS A 140 19.52 32.39 0.99
CA HIS A 140 18.35 31.55 1.20
C HIS A 140 17.45 32.09 2.32
N ILE A 141 16.18 31.64 2.33
CA ILE A 141 15.21 32.01 3.36
C ILE A 141 15.78 31.89 4.77
N THR A 142 15.43 32.85 5.61
CA THR A 142 15.76 32.82 7.04
C THR A 142 15.02 31.69 7.75
N GLU A 143 15.51 31.28 8.93
CA GLU A 143 14.83 30.24 9.73
C GLU A 143 13.39 30.67 10.11
N ALA A 144 13.17 31.94 10.42
CA ALA A 144 11.84 32.46 10.72
C ALA A 144 10.87 32.32 9.52
N GLN A 145 11.34 32.62 8.31
CA GLN A 145 10.59 32.41 7.08
C GLN A 145 10.31 30.91 6.82
N ALA A 146 11.28 30.04 7.10
CA ALA A 146 11.12 28.59 6.98
C ALA A 146 10.07 28.04 7.95
N VAL A 147 10.04 28.52 9.20
CA VAL A 147 9.00 28.18 10.18
C VAL A 147 7.62 28.60 9.66
N LYS A 148 7.50 29.80 9.09
CA LYS A 148 6.23 30.30 8.52
C LYS A 148 5.73 29.43 7.37
N LEU A 149 6.60 29.04 6.44
CA LEU A 149 6.24 28.10 5.36
C LEU A 149 5.81 26.74 5.93
N THR A 150 6.51 26.25 6.96
CA THR A 150 6.17 24.98 7.61
C THR A 150 4.79 25.01 8.24
N ALA A 151 4.43 26.12 8.91
CA ALA A 151 3.10 26.30 9.48
C ALA A 151 2.00 26.34 8.40
N LEU A 152 2.24 27.05 7.29
CA LEU A 152 1.30 27.09 6.15
C LEU A 152 1.13 25.72 5.49
N VAL A 153 2.20 24.95 5.32
CA VAL A 153 2.12 23.58 4.79
C VAL A 153 1.33 22.67 5.73
N ALA A 154 1.50 22.80 7.05
CA ALA A 154 0.73 22.03 8.01
C ALA A 154 -0.78 22.33 7.89
N GLN A 155 -1.16 23.61 7.76
CA GLN A 155 -2.55 24.02 7.54
C GLN A 155 -3.13 23.45 6.23
N VAL A 156 -2.34 23.42 5.15
CA VAL A 156 -2.78 22.81 3.88
C VAL A 156 -3.09 21.33 4.05
N VAL A 157 -2.24 20.58 4.75
CA VAL A 157 -2.46 19.13 4.98
C VAL A 157 -3.71 18.89 5.82
N GLU A 158 -3.90 19.66 6.88
CA GLU A 158 -5.11 19.57 7.73
C GLU A 158 -6.39 19.87 6.93
N LEU A 159 -6.37 20.87 6.06
CA LEU A 159 -7.51 21.20 5.21
C LEU A 159 -7.72 20.16 4.09
N GLU A 160 -6.66 19.61 3.50
CA GLU A 160 -6.77 18.50 2.55
C GLU A 160 -7.41 17.26 3.20
N GLU A 161 -7.02 16.93 4.43
CA GLU A 161 -7.62 15.83 5.23
C GLU A 161 -9.11 16.07 5.50
N ARG A 162 -9.50 17.32 5.75
CA ARG A 162 -10.89 17.70 6.00
C ARG A 162 -11.76 17.68 4.74
N VAL A 163 -11.21 18.11 3.60
CA VAL A 163 -11.97 18.35 2.37
C VAL A 163 -11.95 17.14 1.43
N LYS A 164 -10.84 16.41 1.32
CA LYS A 164 -10.64 15.42 0.27
C LYS A 164 -10.55 13.98 0.79
N LYS A 165 -11.14 13.07 0.02
CA LYS A 165 -11.06 11.61 0.23
C LYS A 165 -9.63 11.04 0.13
N LYS A 166 -8.76 11.67 -0.66
CA LYS A 166 -7.34 11.30 -0.81
C LYS A 166 -6.51 12.55 -0.52
N PRO A 167 -6.17 12.81 0.76
CA PRO A 167 -5.46 14.02 1.14
C PRO A 167 -4.02 14.00 0.60
N ALA A 168 -3.49 15.18 0.29
CA ALA A 168 -2.09 15.33 -0.06
C ALA A 168 -1.20 15.18 1.20
N SER A 169 -0.17 14.34 1.12
CA SER A 169 0.80 14.23 2.21
C SER A 169 1.66 15.50 2.32
N ARG A 170 2.22 15.76 3.50
CA ARG A 170 3.15 16.87 3.75
C ARG A 170 4.30 16.89 2.74
N GLN A 171 4.85 15.73 2.37
CA GLN A 171 5.91 15.58 1.37
C GLN A 171 5.43 16.00 -0.03
N SER A 172 4.20 15.68 -0.40
CA SER A 172 3.60 16.07 -1.68
C SER A 172 3.39 17.58 -1.76
N VAL A 173 2.94 18.21 -0.67
CA VAL A 173 2.79 19.67 -0.57
C VAL A 173 4.14 20.36 -0.73
N TRP A 174 5.17 19.89 -0.02
CA TRP A 174 6.54 20.38 -0.18
C TRP A 174 7.08 20.18 -1.60
N GLY A 175 6.84 19.01 -2.20
CA GLY A 175 7.25 18.74 -3.58
C GLY A 175 6.68 19.78 -4.55
N LYS A 176 5.38 20.08 -4.46
CA LYS A 176 4.73 21.10 -5.29
C LYS A 176 5.25 22.50 -5.02
N LEU A 177 5.49 22.87 -3.76
CA LEU A 177 6.07 24.17 -3.41
C LEU A 177 7.48 24.33 -3.98
N ASN A 178 8.32 23.31 -3.80
CA ASN A 178 9.70 23.32 -4.29
C ASN A 178 9.74 23.45 -5.82
N SER A 179 8.91 22.68 -6.53
CA SER A 179 8.75 22.83 -7.99
C SER A 179 8.26 24.23 -8.38
N HIS A 180 7.33 24.83 -7.64
CA HIS A 180 6.82 26.18 -7.91
C HIS A 180 7.88 27.29 -7.71
N CYS A 181 8.80 27.08 -6.78
CA CYS A 181 9.94 27.99 -6.54
C CYS A 181 11.16 27.69 -7.43
N GLY A 182 11.15 26.56 -8.15
CA GLY A 182 12.26 26.11 -9.00
C GLY A 182 13.46 25.59 -8.20
N VAL A 183 13.21 24.97 -7.04
CA VAL A 183 14.26 24.46 -6.14
C VAL A 183 14.04 22.99 -5.81
N THR A 184 15.08 22.29 -5.37
CA THR A 184 14.97 20.87 -4.97
C THR A 184 14.42 20.72 -3.55
N ARG A 185 14.77 21.64 -2.65
CA ARG A 185 14.39 21.65 -1.22
C ARG A 185 13.98 23.05 -0.79
N TYR A 186 12.99 23.16 0.08
CA TYR A 186 12.48 24.45 0.56
C TYR A 186 13.52 25.33 1.26
N ARG A 187 14.54 24.72 1.90
CA ARG A 187 15.66 25.46 2.51
C ARG A 187 16.55 26.18 1.49
N LEU A 188 16.49 25.78 0.22
CA LEU A 188 17.22 26.42 -0.88
C LEU A 188 16.38 27.49 -1.59
N ILE A 189 15.21 27.86 -1.05
CA ILE A 189 14.41 28.95 -1.61
C ILE A 189 15.17 30.26 -1.41
N PRO A 190 15.44 31.04 -2.47
CA PRO A 190 16.01 32.37 -2.35
C PRO A 190 15.09 33.32 -1.56
N VAL A 191 15.66 34.25 -0.81
CA VAL A 191 14.90 35.21 0.02
C VAL A 191 13.84 35.97 -0.82
N GLU A 192 14.20 36.37 -2.04
CA GLU A 192 13.29 37.06 -2.99
C GLU A 192 12.05 36.24 -3.36
N LYS A 193 12.17 34.90 -3.38
CA LYS A 193 11.07 34.00 -3.73
C LYS A 193 10.19 33.63 -2.54
N PHE A 194 10.48 34.16 -1.35
CA PHE A 194 9.69 33.89 -0.14
C PHE A 194 8.23 34.32 -0.29
N GLU A 195 7.97 35.55 -0.75
CA GLU A 195 6.61 36.07 -0.91
C GLU A 195 5.80 35.25 -1.93
N LYS A 196 6.46 34.82 -3.01
CA LYS A 196 5.89 33.93 -4.01
C LYS A 196 5.50 32.57 -3.40
N ALA A 197 6.36 32.00 -2.56
CA ALA A 197 6.10 30.75 -1.86
C ALA A 197 4.91 30.86 -0.88
N GLU A 198 4.88 31.95 -0.10
CA GLU A 198 3.80 32.23 0.85
C GLU A 198 2.45 32.41 0.13
N LYS A 199 2.42 33.21 -0.94
CA LYS A 199 1.21 33.45 -1.74
C LYS A 199 0.63 32.16 -2.30
N PHE A 200 1.48 31.27 -2.81
CA PHE A 200 1.06 29.97 -3.34
C PHE A 200 0.36 29.11 -2.29
N LEU A 201 0.92 28.99 -1.08
CA LEU A 201 0.32 28.21 0.00
C LEU A 201 -0.99 28.84 0.48
N ARG A 202 -1.05 30.17 0.61
CA ARG A 202 -2.29 30.89 0.98
C ARG A 202 -3.40 30.71 -0.05
N GLN A 203 -3.08 30.77 -1.34
CA GLN A 203 -4.05 30.49 -2.41
C GLN A 203 -4.52 29.04 -2.39
N TRP A 204 -3.66 28.10 -2.01
CA TRP A 204 -4.07 26.70 -1.84
C TRP A 204 -5.03 26.55 -0.66
N ILE A 205 -4.71 27.13 0.50
CA ILE A 205 -5.61 27.19 1.67
C ILE A 205 -6.95 27.80 1.29
N GLY A 206 -6.96 28.94 0.59
CA GLY A 206 -8.18 29.60 0.12
C GLY A 206 -9.02 28.70 -0.78
N ARG A 207 -8.40 28.02 -1.74
CA ARG A 207 -9.08 27.05 -2.62
C ARG A 207 -9.71 25.89 -1.83
N LEU A 208 -9.01 25.37 -0.82
CA LEU A 208 -9.53 24.28 0.02
C LEU A 208 -10.68 24.74 0.90
N ASN A 209 -10.59 25.94 1.48
CA ASN A 209 -11.68 26.51 2.27
C ASN A 209 -12.92 26.84 1.43
N SER A 210 -12.74 27.24 0.17
CA SER A 210 -13.86 27.48 -0.75
C SER A 210 -14.46 26.20 -1.33
N GLN A 211 -13.77 25.06 -1.21
CA GLN A 211 -14.33 23.80 -1.69
C GLN A 211 -15.49 23.39 -0.77
N PRO A 212 -16.68 23.10 -1.33
CA PRO A 212 -17.75 22.51 -0.52
C PRO A 212 -17.19 21.25 0.10
N MET A 213 -17.36 21.08 1.41
CA MET A 213 -16.98 19.87 2.14
C MET A 213 -17.55 18.69 1.37
N ALA A 214 -16.69 18.00 0.61
CA ALA A 214 -17.13 16.96 -0.28
C ALA A 214 -17.49 15.76 0.57
N ALA A 215 -18.74 15.72 1.02
CA ALA A 215 -19.46 14.57 1.54
C ALA A 215 -18.68 13.71 2.54
N ILE A 216 -19.15 13.72 3.79
CA ILE A 216 -19.07 12.56 4.68
C ILE A 216 -19.72 11.37 3.92
N SER A 217 -18.91 10.70 3.11
CA SER A 217 -19.26 9.60 2.23
C SER A 217 -19.20 8.32 3.05
N ASP A 218 -20.14 8.18 3.98
CA ASP A 218 -20.30 6.92 4.72
C ASP A 218 -21.76 6.42 4.77
N ASN A 219 -22.78 7.28 4.57
CA ASN A 219 -24.19 6.83 4.58
C ASN A 219 -24.48 5.79 3.48
N HIS A 220 -24.00 6.01 2.26
CA HIS A 220 -24.25 5.09 1.14
C HIS A 220 -23.57 3.73 1.36
N SER A 221 -22.29 3.72 1.75
CA SER A 221 -21.53 2.49 2.07
C SER A 221 -22.14 1.75 3.27
N TRP A 222 -22.55 2.49 4.31
CA TRP A 222 -23.23 1.96 5.47
C TRP A 222 -24.54 1.27 5.08
N ARG A 223 -25.40 1.92 4.27
CA ARG A 223 -26.65 1.34 3.75
C ARG A 223 -26.42 0.09 2.92
N ILE A 224 -25.44 0.11 2.01
CA ILE A 224 -25.07 -1.07 1.20
C ILE A 224 -24.74 -2.25 2.11
N ASN A 225 -23.88 -2.05 3.12
CA ASN A 225 -23.50 -3.10 4.06
C ASN A 225 -24.69 -3.65 4.85
N ARG A 226 -25.64 -2.79 5.28
CA ARG A 226 -26.83 -3.21 6.02
C ARG A 226 -27.80 -3.98 5.12
N TYR A 227 -28.03 -3.51 3.89
CA TYR A 227 -28.83 -4.23 2.90
C TYR A 227 -28.27 -5.61 2.60
N SER A 228 -26.95 -5.70 2.37
CA SER A 228 -26.26 -6.97 2.14
C SER A 228 -26.45 -7.91 3.32
N TYR A 229 -26.22 -7.45 4.55
CA TYR A 229 -26.41 -8.29 5.73
C TYR A 229 -27.84 -8.80 5.87
N ILE A 230 -28.84 -7.91 5.78
CA ILE A 230 -30.24 -8.30 5.92
C ILE A 230 -30.61 -9.32 4.85
N LYS A 231 -30.33 -9.02 3.57
CA LYS A 231 -30.68 -9.91 2.46
C LYS A 231 -29.98 -11.26 2.55
N ILE A 232 -28.71 -11.31 2.94
CA ILE A 232 -27.96 -12.57 3.08
C ILE A 232 -28.53 -13.41 4.22
N ASN A 233 -28.76 -12.80 5.39
CA ASN A 233 -29.19 -13.54 6.59
C ASN A 233 -30.69 -13.87 6.60
N THR A 234 -31.49 -13.28 5.71
CA THR A 234 -32.91 -13.64 5.54
C THR A 234 -33.17 -14.47 4.29
N LYS A 235 -32.16 -14.81 3.49
CA LYS A 235 -32.35 -15.62 2.28
C LYS A 235 -32.85 -17.02 2.66
N GLY A 236 -33.99 -17.45 2.09
CA GLY A 236 -34.62 -18.74 2.39
C GLY A 236 -35.69 -18.63 3.46
N GLU A 237 -35.65 -19.50 4.47
CA GLU A 237 -36.72 -19.66 5.49
C GLU A 237 -37.04 -18.39 6.31
N LEU A 238 -36.13 -17.42 6.35
CA LEU A 238 -36.31 -16.17 7.09
C LEU A 238 -36.83 -15.01 6.22
N ASP A 239 -37.06 -15.23 4.91
CA ASP A 239 -37.46 -14.14 4.01
C ASP A 239 -38.91 -13.75 4.23
N GLU A 240 -39.81 -14.73 4.36
CA GLU A 240 -41.22 -14.48 4.71
C GLU A 240 -41.33 -13.78 6.07
N TRP A 241 -40.52 -14.20 7.04
CA TRP A 241 -40.46 -13.53 8.35
C TRP A 241 -39.98 -12.08 8.21
N ARG A 242 -38.96 -11.81 7.39
CA ARG A 242 -38.47 -10.44 7.15
C ARG A 242 -39.54 -9.59 6.49
N GLN A 243 -40.21 -10.09 5.45
CA GLN A 243 -41.26 -9.36 4.75
C GLN A 243 -42.42 -9.03 5.69
N ASN A 244 -42.86 -10.00 6.50
CA ASN A 244 -43.90 -9.79 7.51
C ASN A 244 -43.44 -8.81 8.61
N TYR A 245 -42.18 -8.87 9.04
CA TYR A 245 -41.60 -7.92 9.99
C TYR A 245 -41.59 -6.49 9.42
N LEU A 246 -41.22 -6.31 8.15
CA LEU A 246 -41.23 -5.01 7.47
C LEU A 246 -42.63 -4.44 7.37
N TRP A 247 -43.60 -5.26 6.93
CA TRP A 247 -44.99 -4.83 6.82
C TRP A 247 -45.58 -4.47 8.20
N LYS A 248 -45.37 -5.31 9.21
CA LYS A 248 -45.94 -5.13 10.55
C LYS A 248 -45.38 -3.92 11.30
N ASN A 249 -44.08 -3.65 11.19
CA ASN A 249 -43.43 -2.59 11.97
C ASN A 249 -43.32 -1.27 11.22
N PHE A 250 -43.11 -1.32 9.90
CA PHE A 250 -42.79 -0.14 9.09
C PHE A 250 -43.79 0.11 7.95
N LYS A 251 -44.71 -0.83 7.67
CA LYS A 251 -45.71 -0.75 6.58
C LYS A 251 -45.09 -0.57 5.19
N VAL A 252 -43.88 -1.08 5.01
CA VAL A 252 -43.09 -1.03 3.77
C VAL A 252 -42.89 -2.44 3.23
N THR A 253 -42.78 -2.54 1.91
CA THR A 253 -42.53 -3.82 1.22
C THR A 253 -41.06 -4.01 0.88
N SER A 254 -40.32 -2.90 0.76
CA SER A 254 -38.90 -2.90 0.37
C SER A 254 -38.00 -2.28 1.43
N LEU A 255 -36.78 -2.81 1.54
CA LEU A 255 -35.72 -2.24 2.37
C LEU A 255 -35.27 -0.86 1.88
N SER A 256 -35.45 -0.55 0.59
CA SER A 256 -35.10 0.75 0.00
C SER A 256 -35.94 1.92 0.52
N GLU A 257 -37.11 1.63 1.09
CA GLU A 257 -38.05 2.64 1.59
C GLU A 257 -37.78 3.05 3.04
N LEU A 258 -36.82 2.40 3.72
CA LEU A 258 -36.53 2.65 5.13
C LEU A 258 -35.58 3.83 5.33
N SER A 259 -35.81 4.58 6.41
CA SER A 259 -34.85 5.51 7.00
C SER A 259 -33.60 4.78 7.53
N ASP A 260 -32.49 5.49 7.76
CA ASP A 260 -31.26 4.87 8.28
C ASP A 260 -31.47 4.25 9.67
N ALA A 261 -32.18 4.97 10.54
CA ALA A 261 -32.48 4.48 11.87
C ALA A 261 -33.34 3.21 11.84
N ASP A 262 -34.31 3.14 10.93
CA ASP A 262 -35.19 1.98 10.79
C ASP A 262 -34.48 0.80 10.13
N LEU A 263 -33.56 1.07 9.20
CA LEU A 263 -32.72 0.03 8.62
C LEU A 263 -31.83 -0.64 9.67
N ASP A 264 -31.30 0.13 10.63
CA ASP A 264 -30.53 -0.42 11.75
C ASP A 264 -31.41 -1.28 12.69
N LYS A 265 -32.66 -0.87 12.94
CA LYS A 265 -33.62 -1.67 13.71
C LYS A 265 -33.90 -3.02 13.04
N VAL A 266 -34.13 -3.03 11.73
CA VAL A 266 -34.33 -4.27 10.98
C VAL A 266 -33.07 -5.14 11.02
N TYR A 267 -31.89 -4.55 10.84
CA TYR A 267 -30.61 -5.25 10.95
C TYR A 267 -30.47 -5.96 12.31
N ARG A 268 -30.75 -5.26 13.41
CA ARG A 268 -30.69 -5.83 14.76
C ARG A 268 -31.72 -6.93 14.98
N ALA A 269 -32.94 -6.75 14.47
CA ALA A 269 -34.00 -7.75 14.56
C ALA A 269 -33.60 -9.04 13.83
N VAL A 270 -33.06 -8.92 12.60
CA VAL A 270 -32.55 -10.05 11.82
C VAL A 270 -31.39 -10.73 12.54
N ALA A 271 -30.43 -9.97 13.07
CA ALA A 271 -29.30 -10.52 13.82
C ALA A 271 -29.73 -11.28 15.09
N SER A 272 -30.71 -10.75 15.83
CA SER A 272 -31.29 -11.41 17.01
C SER A 272 -32.04 -12.69 16.64
N LYS A 273 -32.83 -12.65 15.56
CA LYS A 273 -33.58 -13.81 15.06
C LYS A 273 -32.65 -14.94 14.63
N ARG A 274 -31.51 -14.61 13.99
CA ARG A 274 -30.48 -15.58 13.60
C ARG A 274 -29.77 -16.22 14.79
N ARG A 275 -29.61 -15.52 15.92
CA ARG A 275 -28.99 -16.08 17.13
C ARG A 275 -29.91 -17.03 17.90
N ARG A 276 -31.23 -16.93 17.70
CA ARG A 276 -32.25 -17.74 18.38
C ARG A 276 -32.68 -18.99 17.60
N LYS A 277 -32.11 -19.19 16.42
CA LYS A 277 -32.36 -20.32 15.53
C LYS A 277 -31.11 -21.16 15.49
#